data_AF-A0A846U117-F1
#
_entry.id   AF-A0A846U117-F1
#
_cell.length_a   1.000
_cell.length_b   1.000
_cell.length_c   1.000
_cell.angle_alpha   90.00
_cell.angle_beta   90.00
_cell.angle_gamma   90.00
#
_symmetry.space_group_name_H-M   'P 1'
#
loop_
_entity.id
_entity.type
_entity.pdbx_description
1 polymer ?
#
loop_
_entity_poly.entity_id
_entity_poly.type
_entity_poly.pdbx_seq_one_letter_code
_entity_poly.pdbx_strand_id
1 'polypeptide(L)' 'MTVLFGTVEYFEQEIEFHLTEIEKREKFREEIQQIQKKLEEELRNDFICDEKLRMECLQNLSDACNKLTEDYVV' A
#
# COMPACT_ATOMS: atom_id res chain seq x y z
N MET A 1 12.77 -10.30 8.38
CA MET A 1 12.30 -11.17 7.28
C MET A 1 12.42 -10.34 6.01
N THR A 2 13.08 -10.80 4.95
CA THR A 2 13.18 -10.03 3.70
C THR A 2 11.87 -10.19 2.94
N VAL A 3 11.05 -9.14 2.88
CA VAL A 3 9.83 -9.13 2.08
C VAL A 3 10.19 -8.78 0.64
N LEU A 4 9.63 -9.51 -0.32
CA LEU A 4 9.91 -9.29 -1.73
C LEU A 4 9.15 -8.05 -2.19
N PHE A 5 9.86 -7.11 -2.83
CA PHE A 5 9.25 -5.90 -3.38
C PHE A 5 8.07 -6.25 -4.29
N GLY A 6 6.93 -5.59 -4.09
CA GLY A 6 5.73 -5.75 -4.91
C GLY A 6 4.75 -6.83 -4.46
N THR A 7 5.02 -7.59 -3.40
CA THR A 7 4.00 -8.50 -2.82
C THR A 7 3.02 -7.74 -1.93
N VAL A 8 1.89 -8.38 -1.59
CA VAL A 8 0.88 -7.82 -0.70
C VAL A 8 1.51 -7.48 0.66
N GLU A 9 2.32 -8.37 1.22
CA GLU A 9 2.98 -8.18 2.51
C GLU A 9 3.99 -7.02 2.49
N TYR A 10 4.60 -6.74 1.33
CA TYR A 10 5.49 -5.59 1.17
C TYR A 10 4.69 -4.29 1.31
N PHE A 11 3.55 -4.21 0.61
CA PHE A 11 2.70 -3.03 0.67
C PHE A 11 2.02 -2.87 2.02
N GLU A 12 1.64 -3.95 2.71
CA GLU A 12 1.14 -3.90 4.08
C GLU A 12 2.15 -3.23 5.03
N GLN A 13 3.41 -3.68 4.99
CA GLN A 13 4.46 -3.09 5.82
C GLN A 13 4.76 -1.63 5.48
N GLU A 14 4.77 -1.28 4.19
CA GLU A 14 5.03 0.09 3.76
C GLU A 14 3.90 1.03 4.22
N ILE A 15 2.64 0.60 4.10
CA ILE A 15 1.48 1.37 4.56
C ILE A 15 1.49 1.48 6.09
N GLU A 16 1.73 0.39 6.82
CA GLU A 16 1.85 0.42 8.29
C GLU A 16 2.98 1.34 8.76
N PHE A 17 4.15 1.31 8.09
CA PHE A 17 5.26 2.20 8.39
C PHE A 17 4.85 3.68 8.24
N HIS A 18 4.19 4.01 7.13
CA HIS A 18 3.67 5.36 6.90
C HIS A 18 2.58 5.77 7.90
N LEU A 19 1.77 4.82 8.39
CA LEU A 19 0.74 5.06 9.41
C LEU A 19 1.32 5.21 10.81
N THR A 20 2.40 4.50 11.17
CA THR A 20 3.02 4.62 12.51
C THR A 20 3.59 5.99 12.82
N GLU A 21 3.89 6.80 11.79
CA GLU A 21 4.30 8.19 11.93
C GLU A 21 3.12 9.15 12.24
N ILE A 22 1.87 8.69 12.11
CA ILE A 22 0.65 9.49 12.27
C ILE A 22 -0.12 9.02 13.51
N GLU A 23 0.02 9.75 14.62
CA GLU A 23 -0.59 9.41 15.93
C GLU A 23 -2.15 9.43 16.00
N LYS A 24 -2.90 9.42 14.89
CA LYS A 24 -4.36 9.68 14.90
C LYS A 24 -5.21 8.57 14.31
N ARG A 25 -5.65 7.67 15.20
CA ARG A 25 -6.58 6.55 14.95
C ARG A 25 -7.90 6.91 14.24
N GLU A 26 -8.32 8.19 14.23
CA GLU A 26 -9.63 8.57 13.67
C GLU A 26 -9.63 8.80 12.15
N LYS A 27 -8.48 8.83 11.47
CA LYS A 27 -8.37 9.10 10.01
C LYS A 27 -7.73 8.00 9.18
N PHE A 28 -7.59 6.80 9.74
CA PHE A 28 -6.88 5.67 9.11
C PHE A 28 -7.33 5.38 7.67
N ARG A 29 -8.63 5.41 7.38
CA ARG A 29 -9.13 5.15 6.02
C ARG A 29 -8.73 6.23 5.01
N GLU A 30 -8.82 7.50 5.40
CA GLU A 30 -8.40 8.62 4.54
C GLU A 30 -6.89 8.59 4.30
N GLU A 31 -6.12 8.19 5.31
CA GLU A 31 -4.67 8.08 5.25
C GLU A 31 -4.21 6.90 4.39
N ILE A 32 -4.82 5.71 4.55
CA ILE A 32 -4.59 4.56 3.67
C ILE A 32 -4.86 4.95 2.22
N GLN A 33 -5.95 5.67 1.93
CA GLN A 33 -6.24 6.15 0.57
C GLN A 33 -5.19 7.14 0.04
N GLN A 34 -4.64 8.01 0.88
CA GLN A 34 -3.57 8.93 0.48
C GLN A 34 -2.27 8.17 0.18
N ILE A 35 -1.90 7.22 1.03
CA ILE A 35 -0.72 6.38 0.85
C ILE A 35 -0.88 5.52 -0.40
N GLN A 36 -2.05 4.90 -0.59
CA GLN A 36 -2.37 4.13 -1.79
C GLN A 36 -2.18 4.98 -3.04
N LYS A 37 -2.77 6.18 -3.09
CA LYS A 37 -2.67 7.06 -4.25
C LYS A 37 -1.21 7.42 -4.56
N LYS A 38 -0.42 7.72 -3.53
CA LYS A 38 1.01 8.03 -3.69
C LYS A 38 1.77 6.83 -4.27
N LEU A 39 1.58 5.64 -3.70
CA LEU A 39 2.22 4.41 -4.18
C LEU A 39 1.76 4.04 -5.61
N GLU A 40 0.49 4.27 -5.95
CA GLU A 40 -0.01 4.10 -7.32
C GLU A 40 0.66 5.06 -8.30
N GLU A 41 0.86 6.33 -7.92
CA GLU A 41 1.56 7.31 -8.75
C GLU A 41 3.03 6.92 -8.95
N GLU A 42 3.72 6.47 -7.90
CA GLU A 42 5.10 5.97 -7.98
C GLU A 42 5.20 4.72 -8.88
N LEU A 43 4.29 3.75 -8.71
CA LEU A 43 4.25 2.54 -9.54
C LEU A 43 3.94 2.83 -11.02
N ARG A 44 3.21 3.91 -11.32
CA ARG A 44 2.84 4.27 -12.70
C ARG A 44 3.87 5.14 -13.38
N ASN A 45 4.51 6.05 -12.65
CA ASN A 45 5.32 7.11 -13.25
C ASN A 45 6.83 6.90 -13.01
N ASP A 46 7.22 6.34 -11.87
CA ASP A 46 8.62 6.27 -11.45
C ASP A 46 9.18 4.84 -11.50
N PHE A 47 8.33 3.83 -11.39
CA PHE A 47 8.73 2.43 -11.40
C PHE A 47 8.86 1.86 -12.82
N ILE A 48 10.10 1.79 -13.32
CA ILE A 48 10.42 1.19 -14.62
C ILE A 48 10.39 -0.33 -14.51
N CYS A 49 9.33 -0.94 -15.01
CA CYS A 49 9.14 -2.39 -15.03
C CYS A 49 8.26 -2.83 -16.21
N ASP A 50 8.18 -4.15 -16.43
CA ASP A 50 7.22 -4.72 -17.37
C ASP A 50 5.78 -4.41 -16.96
N GLU A 51 4.93 -4.16 -17.95
CA GLU A 51 3.52 -3.84 -17.72
C GLU A 51 2.78 -4.90 -16.90
N LYS A 52 3.13 -6.18 -17.09
CA LYS A 52 2.58 -7.28 -16.30
C LYS A 52 2.93 -7.14 -14.82
N LEU A 53 4.20 -6.86 -14.51
CA LEU A 53 4.66 -6.69 -13.13
C LEU A 53 4.03 -5.45 -12.50
N ARG A 54 3.88 -4.36 -13.26
CA ARG A 54 3.19 -3.14 -12.81
C ARG A 54 1.73 -3.41 -12.44
N MET A 55 1.02 -4.17 -13.27
CA MET A 55 -0.37 -4.56 -12.97
C MET A 55 -0.45 -5.45 -11.72
N GLU A 56 0.46 -6.42 -11.58
CA GLU A 56 0.54 -7.28 -10.39
C GLU A 56 0.81 -6.44 -9.13
N CYS A 57 1.76 -5.50 -9.16
CA CYS A 57 2.03 -4.59 -8.05
C CYS A 57 0.82 -3.72 -7.69
N LEU A 58 0.12 -3.16 -8.68
CA LEU A 58 -1.07 -2.33 -8.45
C LEU A 58 -2.21 -3.15 -7.84
N GLN A 59 -2.40 -4.39 -8.29
CA GLN A 59 -3.38 -5.30 -7.70
C GLN A 59 -3.02 -5.63 -6.26
N ASN A 60 -1.76 -6.02 -6.01
CA ASN A 60 -1.28 -6.36 -4.67
C ASN A 60 -1.37 -5.17 -3.71
N LEU A 61 -1.12 -3.94 -4.19
CA LEU A 61 -1.31 -2.72 -3.43
C LEU A 61 -2.79 -2.51 -3.05
N SER A 62 -3.70 -2.70 -4.00
CA SER A 62 -5.13 -2.61 -3.72
C SER A 62 -5.58 -3.67 -2.72
N ASP A 63 -5.08 -4.89 -2.83
CA ASP A 63 -5.42 -5.99 -1.93
C ASP A 63 -4.91 -5.72 -0.51
N ALA A 64 -3.68 -5.21 -0.37
CA ALA A 64 -3.12 -4.75 0.90
C ALA A 64 -3.96 -3.63 1.54
N CYS A 65 -4.36 -2.62 0.76
CA CYS A 65 -5.19 -1.53 1.26
C CYS A 65 -6.57 -2.00 1.72
N ASN A 66 -7.20 -2.91 0.97
CA ASN A 66 -8.48 -3.50 1.33
C ASN A 66 -8.38 -4.29 2.63
N LYS A 67 -7.37 -5.15 2.76
CA LYS A 67 -7.14 -5.96 3.95
C LYS A 67 -6.87 -5.10 5.19
N LEU A 68 -6.00 -4.09 5.07
CA LEU A 68 -5.76 -3.15 6.17
C LEU A 68 -7.05 -2.42 6.53
N THR A 69 -7.81 -1.93 5.54
CA THR A 69 -9.08 -1.25 5.82
C THR A 69 -10.05 -2.15 6.56
N GLU A 70 -10.18 -3.43 6.18
CA GLU A 70 -11.02 -4.44 6.85
C GLU A 70 -10.54 -4.75 8.28
N ASP A 71 -9.24 -4.90 8.50
CA ASP A 71 -8.64 -5.18 9.81
C ASP A 71 -8.84 -4.03 10.81
N TYR A 72 -9.00 -2.78 10.34
CA TYR A 72 -9.27 -1.61 11.18
C TYR A 72 -10.77 -1.31 11.43
N VAL A 73 -11.73 -2.09 10.89
CA VAL A 73 -13.18 -1.91 11.16
C VAL A 73 -13.69 -2.74 12.36
N VAL A 74 -12.81 -3.27 13.21
CA VAL A 74 -13.20 -4.06 14.41
C VAL A 74 -13.23 -3.22 15.68
#